data_AF-A0A7M2A1F0-F1
#
_entry.id   AF-A0A7M2A1F0-F1
#
_cell.length_a   1.000
_cell.length_b   1.000
_cell.length_c   1.000
_cell.angle_alpha   90.00
_cell.angle_beta   90.00
_cell.angle_gamma   90.00
#
_symmetry.space_group_name_H-M   'P 1'
#
loop_
_entity.id
_entity.type
_entity.pdbx_description
1 polymer ?
#
loop_
_entity_poly.entity_id
_entity_poly.type
_entity_poly.pdbx_seq_one_letter_code
_entity_poly.pdbx_strand_id
1 'polypeptide(L)'
;MNSMLSILQQAKQREAEDTLLSGQSLTYVSSLVDSLTANAQKRKQFVSAKMEEYHLLDGIPHEWRVSFLHFFDKYMMKDTKLSAQQTLAWKEIQKIINDPAYIADLSRLELPFFTMANHPQVKADAWVKKMEAIRIRTIEALDKRWPLDSPAVQSMVWEFVMMYASIEHAGNPEAFFRKQARYMLDSVTERILRFNKLCKIVNPEWSQIVDGIHLLQEGMRVRLKQMEED
;
A
#
# COMPACT_ATOMS: atom_id res chain seq x y z
N MET A 1 -11.91 -26.81 -18.92
CA MET A 1 -13.19 -26.28 -19.44
C MET A 1 -14.37 -26.40 -18.46
N ASN A 2 -14.14 -26.62 -17.15
CA ASN A 2 -15.21 -26.95 -16.18
C ASN A 2 -15.74 -25.74 -15.37
N SER A 3 -15.11 -24.58 -15.45
CA SER A 3 -15.47 -23.41 -14.64
C SER A 3 -16.74 -22.69 -15.11
N MET A 4 -17.06 -22.73 -16.41
CA MET A 4 -18.31 -22.13 -16.90
C MET A 4 -19.53 -22.94 -16.47
N LEU A 5 -19.40 -24.27 -16.41
CA LEU A 5 -20.45 -25.18 -15.95
C LEU A 5 -20.77 -24.99 -14.47
N SER A 6 -19.77 -24.76 -13.61
CA SER A 6 -20.01 -24.52 -12.18
C SER A 6 -20.66 -23.15 -11.92
N ILE A 7 -20.30 -22.13 -12.70
CA ILE A 7 -20.92 -20.78 -12.62
C ILE A 7 -22.39 -20.85 -13.07
N LEU A 8 -22.68 -21.56 -14.15
CA LEU A 8 -24.05 -21.78 -14.62
C LEU A 8 -24.88 -22.58 -13.61
N GLN A 9 -24.29 -23.57 -12.93
CA GLN A 9 -24.96 -24.34 -11.88
C GLN A 9 -25.27 -23.50 -10.63
N GLN A 10 -24.36 -22.62 -10.22
CA GLN A 10 -24.60 -21.71 -9.09
C GLN A 10 -25.63 -20.62 -9.41
N ALA A 11 -25.65 -20.12 -10.66
CA ALA A 11 -26.68 -19.18 -11.11
C ALA A 11 -28.06 -19.84 -11.13
N LYS A 12 -28.14 -21.09 -11.60
CA LYS A 12 -29.38 -21.86 -11.67
C LYS A 12 -29.93 -22.26 -10.29
N GLN A 13 -29.05 -22.47 -9.31
CA GLN A 13 -29.46 -22.70 -7.90
C GLN A 13 -30.13 -21.47 -7.27
N ARG A 14 -29.73 -20.25 -7.67
CA ARG A 14 -30.34 -19.01 -7.16
C ARG A 14 -31.62 -18.60 -7.91
N GLU A 15 -31.76 -18.97 -9.18
CA GLU A 15 -33.01 -18.80 -9.93
C GLU A 15 -34.17 -19.66 -9.40
N ALA A 16 -33.85 -20.79 -8.76
CA ALA A 16 -34.85 -21.68 -8.17
C ALA A 16 -35.42 -21.18 -6.84
N GLU A 17 -34.76 -20.20 -6.19
CA GLU A 17 -35.17 -19.67 -4.88
C GLU A 17 -35.91 -18.33 -4.95
N ASP A 18 -35.93 -17.62 -6.09
CA ASP A 18 -36.59 -16.31 -6.21
C ASP A 18 -37.19 -16.08 -7.61
N THR A 19 -38.47 -16.40 -7.76
CA THR A 19 -39.24 -16.29 -9.02
C THR A 19 -39.60 -14.84 -9.42
N LEU A 20 -38.88 -13.82 -8.92
CA LEU A 20 -39.16 -12.40 -9.20
C LEU A 20 -37.94 -11.54 -9.62
N LEU A 21 -36.74 -12.12 -9.79
CA LEU A 21 -35.49 -11.34 -9.95
C LEU A 21 -34.61 -11.76 -11.14
N SER A 22 -35.20 -12.11 -12.29
CA SER A 22 -34.44 -12.46 -13.52
C SER A 22 -33.50 -11.34 -14.01
N GLY A 23 -33.80 -10.07 -13.69
CA GLY A 23 -32.95 -8.92 -14.02
C GLY A 23 -31.68 -8.80 -13.18
N GLN A 24 -31.68 -9.22 -11.92
CA GLN A 24 -30.52 -9.08 -11.03
C GLN A 24 -29.45 -10.15 -11.28
N SER A 25 -29.84 -11.35 -11.73
CA SER A 25 -28.91 -12.44 -12.06
C SER A 25 -28.02 -12.09 -13.26
N LEU A 26 -28.59 -11.50 -14.32
CA LEU A 26 -27.85 -11.04 -15.50
C LEU A 26 -26.92 -9.86 -15.18
N THR A 27 -27.35 -8.91 -14.34
CA THR A 27 -26.46 -7.83 -13.87
C THR A 27 -25.32 -8.37 -13.01
N TYR A 28 -25.57 -9.38 -12.17
CA TYR A 28 -24.54 -10.04 -11.37
C TYR A 28 -23.54 -10.78 -12.26
N VAL A 29 -24.00 -11.55 -13.25
CA VAL A 29 -23.15 -12.25 -14.22
C VAL A 29 -22.37 -11.28 -15.10
N SER A 30 -23.00 -10.20 -15.61
CA SER A 30 -22.30 -9.15 -16.36
C SER A 30 -21.24 -8.47 -15.48
N SER A 31 -21.60 -8.12 -14.23
CA SER A 31 -20.65 -7.51 -13.29
C SER A 31 -19.51 -8.47 -12.91
N LEU A 32 -19.72 -9.78 -13.01
CA LEU A 32 -18.70 -10.82 -12.83
C LEU A 32 -17.80 -10.89 -14.07
N VAL A 33 -18.37 -10.94 -15.27
CA VAL A 33 -17.65 -10.97 -16.55
C VAL A 33 -16.83 -9.69 -16.80
N ASP A 34 -17.41 -8.53 -16.56
CA ASP A 34 -16.73 -7.22 -16.62
C ASP A 34 -15.61 -7.11 -15.58
N SER A 35 -15.78 -7.81 -14.46
CA SER A 35 -14.79 -7.82 -13.38
C SER A 35 -13.69 -8.89 -13.55
N LEU A 36 -13.96 -9.95 -14.30
CA LEU A 36 -12.96 -10.91 -14.80
C LEU A 36 -12.09 -10.29 -15.90
N THR A 37 -12.56 -9.20 -16.52
CA THR A 37 -11.86 -8.42 -17.55
C THR A 37 -11.31 -7.09 -17.04
N ALA A 38 -11.10 -6.96 -15.73
CA ALA A 38 -10.28 -5.89 -15.17
C ALA A 38 -8.84 -6.04 -15.70
N ASN A 39 -8.57 -5.44 -16.86
CA ASN A 39 -7.24 -5.36 -17.45
C ASN A 39 -6.40 -4.39 -16.59
N ALA A 40 -5.13 -4.68 -16.39
CA ALA A 40 -4.18 -3.83 -15.68
C ALA A 40 -4.24 -2.36 -16.13
N GLN A 41 -4.47 -2.12 -17.42
CA GLN A 41 -4.64 -0.77 -17.95
C GLN A 41 -5.82 -0.02 -17.33
N LYS A 42 -6.97 -0.68 -17.16
CA LYS A 42 -8.15 -0.07 -16.50
C LYS A 42 -7.89 0.21 -15.02
N ARG A 43 -7.14 -0.67 -14.34
CA ARG A 43 -6.75 -0.44 -12.94
C ARG A 43 -5.85 0.79 -12.81
N LYS A 44 -4.84 0.90 -13.69
CA LYS A 44 -3.91 2.04 -13.71
C LYS A 44 -4.63 3.35 -14.01
N GLN A 45 -5.53 3.36 -15.00
CA GLN A 45 -6.37 4.52 -15.33
C GLN A 45 -7.26 4.93 -14.15
N PHE A 46 -7.90 3.97 -13.48
CA PHE A 46 -8.74 4.26 -12.32
C PHE A 46 -7.95 4.95 -11.20
N VAL A 47 -6.78 4.42 -10.84
CA VAL A 47 -5.96 5.01 -9.76
C VAL A 47 -5.42 6.37 -10.15
N SER A 48 -4.94 6.53 -11.38
CA SER A 48 -4.43 7.82 -11.88
C SER A 48 -5.53 8.89 -11.85
N ALA A 49 -6.72 8.57 -12.38
CA ALA A 49 -7.86 9.48 -12.37
C ALA A 49 -8.28 9.91 -10.96
N LYS A 50 -8.23 8.99 -9.99
CA LYS A 50 -8.57 9.30 -8.60
C LYS A 50 -7.51 10.18 -7.94
N MET A 51 -6.24 9.94 -8.19
CA MET A 51 -5.17 10.81 -7.68
C MET A 51 -5.29 12.24 -8.20
N GLU A 52 -5.66 12.39 -9.47
CA GLU A 52 -5.95 13.70 -10.08
C GLU A 52 -7.20 14.36 -9.49
N GLU A 53 -8.31 13.62 -9.37
CA GLU A 53 -9.57 14.11 -8.79
C GLU A 53 -9.39 14.63 -7.36
N TYR A 54 -8.54 13.98 -6.58
CA TYR A 54 -8.26 14.37 -5.20
C TYR A 54 -7.11 15.37 -5.05
N HIS A 55 -6.47 15.79 -6.14
CA HIS A 55 -5.32 16.70 -6.09
C HIS A 55 -4.18 16.20 -5.16
N LEU A 56 -4.07 14.88 -4.97
CA LEU A 56 -3.16 14.28 -3.97
C LEU A 56 -1.69 14.60 -4.25
N LEU A 57 -1.34 14.73 -5.53
CA LEU A 57 0.03 14.94 -6.01
C LEU A 57 0.24 16.33 -6.60
N ASP A 58 -0.66 17.27 -6.33
CA ASP A 58 -0.53 18.66 -6.74
C ASP A 58 0.72 19.28 -6.09
N GLY A 59 1.46 20.07 -6.87
CA GLY A 59 2.73 20.64 -6.44
C GLY A 59 3.93 19.68 -6.40
N ILE A 60 3.72 18.35 -6.41
CA ILE A 60 4.82 17.38 -6.40
C ILE A 60 5.47 17.31 -7.80
N PRO A 61 6.81 17.39 -7.92
CA PRO A 61 7.48 17.27 -9.21
C PRO A 61 7.25 15.90 -9.87
N HIS A 62 7.23 15.85 -11.20
CA HIS A 62 6.84 14.66 -11.97
C HIS A 62 7.66 13.41 -11.61
N GLU A 63 8.98 13.53 -11.50
CA GLU A 63 9.89 12.44 -11.12
C GLU A 63 9.58 11.86 -9.72
N TRP A 64 9.07 12.69 -8.82
CA TRP A 64 8.64 12.27 -7.50
C TRP A 64 7.27 11.61 -7.51
N ARG A 65 6.36 12.02 -8.42
CA ARG A 65 5.08 11.31 -8.63
C ARG A 65 5.30 9.88 -9.10
N VAL A 66 6.25 9.68 -10.03
CA VAL A 66 6.66 8.34 -10.48
C VAL A 66 7.22 7.52 -9.32
N SER A 67 8.04 8.16 -8.46
CA SER A 67 8.64 7.50 -7.30
C SER A 67 7.59 7.10 -6.25
N PHE A 68 6.59 7.96 -6.01
CA PHE A 68 5.46 7.68 -5.12
C PHE A 68 4.71 6.42 -5.54
N LEU A 69 4.46 6.27 -6.84
CA LEU A 69 3.72 5.14 -7.42
C LEU A 69 4.57 3.89 -7.62
N HIS A 70 5.90 3.94 -7.47
CA HIS A 70 6.81 2.87 -7.88
C HIS A 70 6.43 1.49 -7.35
N PHE A 71 6.26 1.33 -6.03
CA PHE A 71 5.91 0.03 -5.45
C PHE A 71 4.49 -0.39 -5.79
N PHE A 72 3.55 0.57 -5.81
CA PHE A 72 2.17 0.29 -6.16
C PHE A 72 2.06 -0.20 -7.62
N ASP A 73 2.74 0.45 -8.57
CA ASP A 73 2.79 0.02 -9.97
C ASP A 73 3.49 -1.34 -10.11
N LYS A 74 4.63 -1.53 -9.44
CA LYS A 74 5.42 -2.78 -9.47
C LYS A 74 4.61 -4.00 -9.05
N TYR A 75 3.77 -3.87 -8.02
CA TYR A 75 3.04 -5.00 -7.46
C TYR A 75 1.56 -5.03 -7.88
N MET A 76 0.86 -3.91 -7.93
CA MET A 76 -0.59 -3.87 -8.11
C MET A 76 -1.03 -3.68 -9.58
N MET A 77 -0.15 -3.12 -10.42
CA MET A 77 -0.47 -2.84 -11.84
C MET A 77 0.11 -3.89 -12.80
N LYS A 78 0.48 -5.08 -12.31
CA LYS A 78 0.92 -6.19 -13.18
C LYS A 78 -0.18 -6.59 -14.15
N ASP A 79 0.22 -6.92 -15.38
CA ASP A 79 -0.66 -7.42 -16.45
C ASP A 79 -1.01 -8.89 -16.24
N THR A 80 -1.71 -9.16 -15.14
CA THR A 80 -2.22 -10.47 -14.79
C THR A 80 -3.74 -10.42 -14.67
N LYS A 81 -4.38 -11.49 -15.16
CA LYS A 81 -5.81 -11.71 -14.95
C LYS A 81 -6.03 -12.00 -13.47
N LEU A 82 -6.97 -11.27 -12.87
CA LEU A 82 -7.36 -11.49 -11.48
C LEU A 82 -8.32 -12.68 -11.39
N SER A 83 -8.16 -13.49 -10.35
CA SER A 83 -9.15 -14.50 -9.95
C SER A 83 -10.43 -13.83 -9.44
N ALA A 84 -11.53 -14.57 -9.31
CA ALA A 84 -12.78 -14.03 -8.76
C ALA A 84 -12.60 -13.38 -7.37
N GLN A 85 -11.82 -14.01 -6.49
CA GLN A 85 -11.52 -13.46 -5.16
C GLN A 85 -10.69 -12.17 -5.25
N GLN A 86 -9.67 -12.14 -6.10
CA GLN A 86 -8.84 -10.96 -6.33
C GLN A 86 -9.64 -9.81 -6.93
N THR A 87 -10.55 -10.12 -7.84
CA THR A 87 -11.47 -9.16 -8.44
C THR A 87 -12.41 -8.55 -7.39
N LEU A 88 -12.96 -9.34 -6.46
CA LEU A 88 -13.77 -8.83 -5.36
C LEU A 88 -12.94 -7.91 -4.44
N ALA A 89 -11.72 -8.32 -4.09
CA ALA A 89 -10.82 -7.49 -3.30
C ALA A 89 -10.46 -6.18 -4.02
N TRP A 90 -10.24 -6.23 -5.34
CA TRP A 90 -10.03 -5.03 -6.16
C TRP A 90 -11.24 -4.09 -6.13
N LYS A 91 -12.47 -4.62 -6.27
CA LYS A 91 -13.70 -3.82 -6.13
C LYS A 91 -13.78 -3.13 -4.76
N GLU A 92 -13.35 -3.79 -3.68
CA GLU A 92 -13.28 -3.17 -2.36
C GLU A 92 -12.19 -2.09 -2.27
N ILE A 93 -11.01 -2.32 -2.87
CA ILE A 93 -9.96 -1.29 -2.98
C ILE A 93 -10.50 -0.06 -3.70
N GLN A 94 -11.25 -0.23 -4.79
CA GLN A 94 -11.86 0.89 -5.51
C GLN A 94 -12.83 1.67 -4.62
N LYS A 95 -13.62 1.00 -3.77
CA LYS A 95 -14.49 1.68 -2.80
C LYS A 95 -13.68 2.49 -1.79
N ILE A 96 -12.56 1.96 -1.30
CA ILE A 96 -11.67 2.66 -0.37
C ILE A 96 -11.02 3.88 -1.04
N ILE A 97 -10.50 3.74 -2.27
CA ILE A 97 -9.90 4.86 -3.01
C ILE A 97 -10.95 5.95 -3.33
N ASN A 98 -12.21 5.57 -3.50
CA ASN A 98 -13.32 6.51 -3.68
C ASN A 98 -13.79 7.18 -2.38
N ASP A 99 -13.27 6.79 -1.21
CA ASP A 99 -13.62 7.43 0.07
C ASP A 99 -12.67 8.60 0.35
N PRO A 100 -13.15 9.86 0.42
CA PRO A 100 -12.33 11.01 0.75
C PRO A 100 -11.60 10.88 2.10
N ALA A 101 -12.17 10.15 3.06
CA ALA A 101 -11.56 9.94 4.35
C ALA A 101 -10.32 9.02 4.27
N TYR A 102 -10.30 8.07 3.33
CA TYR A 102 -9.09 7.30 3.04
C TYR A 102 -8.00 8.18 2.42
N ILE A 103 -8.37 9.10 1.52
CA ILE A 103 -7.42 10.01 0.90
C ILE A 103 -6.81 10.97 1.93
N ALA A 104 -7.61 11.46 2.88
CA ALA A 104 -7.10 12.26 4.00
C ALA A 104 -6.12 11.44 4.87
N ASP A 105 -6.45 10.18 5.19
CA ASP A 105 -5.57 9.28 5.93
C ASP A 105 -4.26 9.04 5.18
N LEU A 106 -4.33 8.78 3.86
CA LEU A 106 -3.16 8.58 3.00
C LEU A 106 -2.31 9.84 2.91
N SER A 107 -2.93 11.00 2.76
CA SER A 107 -2.22 12.29 2.68
C SER A 107 -1.44 12.57 3.96
N ARG A 108 -2.03 12.24 5.11
CA ARG A 108 -1.38 12.32 6.42
C ARG A 108 -0.22 11.31 6.53
N LEU A 109 -0.47 10.04 6.19
CA LEU A 109 0.56 9.00 6.23
C LEU A 109 1.79 9.37 5.39
N GLU A 110 1.58 9.95 4.22
CA GLU A 110 2.61 10.26 3.23
C GLU A 110 3.18 11.68 3.34
N LEU A 111 2.78 12.45 4.37
CA LEU A 111 3.31 13.79 4.60
C LEU A 111 4.86 13.87 4.65
N PRO A 112 5.58 12.91 5.28
CA PRO A 112 7.04 12.92 5.27
C PRO A 112 7.61 12.80 3.84
N PHE A 113 6.97 11.99 3.00
CA PHE A 113 7.33 11.86 1.59
C PHE A 113 7.07 13.17 0.83
N PHE A 114 5.89 13.78 0.99
CA PHE A 114 5.57 15.04 0.30
C PHE A 114 6.50 16.19 0.72
N THR A 115 6.86 16.25 1.99
CA THR A 115 7.80 17.25 2.52
C THR A 115 9.16 17.09 1.86
N MET A 116 9.68 15.86 1.80
CA MET A 116 10.95 15.56 1.14
C MET A 116 10.89 15.80 -0.37
N ALA A 117 9.79 15.45 -1.05
CA ALA A 117 9.64 15.62 -2.48
C ALA A 117 9.65 17.11 -2.91
N ASN A 118 9.14 18.00 -2.05
CA ASN A 118 9.17 19.46 -2.28
C ASN A 118 10.52 20.10 -1.91
N HIS A 119 11.28 19.49 -1.00
CA HIS A 119 12.60 19.97 -0.58
C HIS A 119 13.66 18.85 -0.61
N PRO A 120 13.96 18.28 -1.80
CA PRO A 120 14.69 17.04 -1.91
C PRO A 120 16.16 17.18 -1.52
N GLN A 121 16.60 16.32 -0.61
CA GLN A 121 18.02 16.16 -0.27
C GLN A 121 18.72 15.07 -1.11
N VAL A 122 17.92 14.27 -1.81
CA VAL A 122 18.37 13.19 -2.70
C VAL A 122 17.57 13.25 -3.99
N LYS A 123 18.08 12.64 -5.06
CA LYS A 123 17.31 12.46 -6.29
C LYS A 123 16.18 11.44 -6.08
N ALA A 124 15.08 11.58 -6.81
CA ALA A 124 13.93 10.69 -6.72
C ALA A 124 14.30 9.21 -6.99
N ASP A 125 15.16 8.95 -7.98
CA ASP A 125 15.66 7.61 -8.30
C ASP A 125 16.55 7.03 -7.18
N ALA A 126 17.33 7.87 -6.51
CA ALA A 126 18.13 7.48 -5.37
C ALA A 126 17.26 7.14 -4.15
N TRP A 127 16.14 7.84 -3.96
CA TRP A 127 15.15 7.50 -2.94
C TRP A 127 14.53 6.12 -3.20
N VAL A 128 14.09 5.85 -4.44
CA VAL A 128 13.54 4.53 -4.81
C VAL A 128 14.56 3.41 -4.54
N LYS A 129 15.83 3.61 -4.92
CA LYS A 129 16.91 2.64 -4.67
C LYS A 129 17.11 2.38 -3.17
N LYS A 130 17.07 3.41 -2.33
CA LYS A 130 17.17 3.26 -0.87
C LYS A 130 15.98 2.48 -0.30
N MET A 131 14.76 2.80 -0.75
CA MET A 131 13.56 2.07 -0.32
C MET A 131 13.59 0.59 -0.75
N GLU A 132 14.05 0.28 -1.96
CA GLU A 132 14.24 -1.11 -2.42
C GLU A 132 15.30 -1.85 -1.59
N ALA A 133 16.41 -1.19 -1.24
CA ALA A 133 17.44 -1.78 -0.39
C ALA A 133 16.91 -2.10 1.01
N ILE A 134 16.15 -1.18 1.61
CA ILE A 134 15.47 -1.41 2.89
C ILE A 134 14.49 -2.56 2.76
N ARG A 135 13.64 -2.58 1.71
CA ARG A 135 12.69 -3.68 1.47
C ARG A 135 13.39 -5.05 1.43
N ILE A 136 14.47 -5.18 0.67
CA ILE A 136 15.25 -6.43 0.57
C ILE A 136 15.74 -6.87 1.96
N ARG A 137 16.33 -5.95 2.72
CA ARG A 137 16.83 -6.25 4.07
C ARG A 137 15.70 -6.60 5.06
N THR A 138 14.54 -5.97 4.96
CA THR A 138 13.38 -6.30 5.81
C THR A 138 12.84 -7.70 5.51
N ILE A 139 12.83 -8.12 4.24
CA ILE A 139 12.44 -9.48 3.86
C ILE A 139 13.42 -10.49 4.45
N GLU A 140 14.73 -10.24 4.30
CA GLU A 140 15.75 -11.10 4.89
C GLU A 140 15.59 -11.22 6.42
N ALA A 141 15.31 -10.12 7.10
CA ALA A 141 15.08 -10.11 8.54
C ALA A 141 13.83 -10.90 8.95
N LEU A 142 12.75 -10.83 8.16
CA LEU A 142 11.53 -11.62 8.37
C LEU A 142 11.79 -13.12 8.16
N ASP A 143 12.48 -13.48 7.07
CA ASP A 143 12.82 -14.88 6.75
C ASP A 143 13.70 -15.50 7.84
N LYS A 144 14.68 -14.74 8.34
CA LYS A 144 15.58 -15.16 9.41
C LYS A 144 15.02 -14.93 10.82
N ARG A 145 13.83 -14.35 10.94
CA ARG A 145 13.16 -14.01 12.22
C ARG A 145 14.06 -13.26 13.18
N TRP A 146 14.74 -12.22 12.70
CA TRP A 146 15.63 -11.43 13.53
C TRP A 146 14.88 -10.71 14.66
N PRO A 147 15.45 -10.65 15.88
CA PRO A 147 14.88 -9.88 16.98
C PRO A 147 14.74 -8.40 16.63
N LEU A 148 13.66 -7.77 17.11
CA LEU A 148 13.35 -6.37 16.83
C LEU A 148 14.39 -5.39 17.40
N ASP A 149 15.03 -5.75 18.51
CA ASP A 149 16.10 -5.01 19.17
C ASP A 149 17.50 -5.33 18.62
N SER A 150 17.61 -6.26 17.67
CA SER A 150 18.90 -6.60 17.08
C SER A 150 19.53 -5.41 16.35
N PRO A 151 20.88 -5.27 16.35
CA PRO A 151 21.56 -4.18 15.66
C PRO A 151 21.20 -4.09 14.17
N ALA A 152 20.95 -5.23 13.52
CA ALA A 152 20.58 -5.30 12.11
C ALA A 152 19.18 -4.70 11.86
N VAL A 153 18.19 -5.03 12.69
CA VAL A 153 16.83 -4.44 12.59
C VAL A 153 16.85 -2.97 12.95
N GLN A 154 17.55 -2.60 14.01
CA GLN A 154 17.65 -1.21 14.47
C GLN A 154 18.39 -0.29 13.49
N SER A 155 19.35 -0.82 12.73
CA SER A 155 19.97 -0.10 11.61
C SER A 155 18.97 0.17 10.48
N MET A 156 18.12 -0.79 10.11
CA MET A 156 17.08 -0.57 9.08
C MET A 156 16.05 0.46 9.52
N VAL A 157 15.60 0.37 10.78
CA VAL A 157 14.67 1.33 11.39
C VAL A 157 15.26 2.74 11.35
N TRP A 158 16.52 2.90 11.76
CA TRP A 158 17.21 4.17 11.70
C TRP A 158 17.30 4.71 10.28
N GLU A 159 17.80 3.92 9.34
CA GLU A 159 17.92 4.32 7.93
C GLU A 159 16.57 4.72 7.30
N PHE A 160 15.50 3.98 7.61
CA PHE A 160 14.16 4.26 7.12
C PHE A 160 13.64 5.61 7.61
N VAL A 161 13.75 5.86 8.92
CA VAL A 161 13.27 7.12 9.52
C VAL A 161 14.14 8.29 9.08
N MET A 162 15.46 8.13 9.12
CA MET A 162 16.41 9.19 8.77
C MET A 162 16.43 9.53 7.28
N MET A 163 15.82 8.71 6.42
CA MET A 163 15.65 9.02 5.00
C MET A 163 14.89 10.34 4.76
N TYR A 164 14.02 10.72 5.70
CA TYR A 164 13.19 11.92 5.63
C TYR A 164 13.83 13.13 6.34
N ALA A 165 15.02 12.98 6.91
CA ALA A 165 15.71 14.09 7.57
C ALA A 165 16.25 15.11 6.54
N SER A 166 16.01 16.39 6.80
CA SER A 166 16.70 17.48 6.08
C SER A 166 18.03 17.83 6.75
N ILE A 167 18.87 18.63 6.07
CA ILE A 167 20.15 19.13 6.62
C ILE A 167 19.96 19.86 7.95
N GLU A 168 18.83 20.56 8.13
CA GLU A 168 18.49 21.28 9.37
C GLU A 168 18.36 20.34 10.58
N HIS A 169 18.08 19.06 10.34
CA HIS A 169 17.96 18.04 11.38
C HIS A 169 19.30 17.37 11.72
N ALA A 170 20.40 17.71 11.02
CA ALA A 170 21.72 17.13 11.26
C ALA A 170 22.26 17.45 12.67
N GLY A 171 21.79 18.54 13.29
CA GLY A 171 22.23 18.95 14.63
C GLY A 171 21.70 18.09 15.78
N ASN A 172 20.59 17.36 15.58
CA ASN A 172 20.06 16.43 16.58
C ASN A 172 19.29 15.26 15.94
N PRO A 173 20.01 14.24 15.42
CA PRO A 173 19.41 13.09 14.75
C PRO A 173 18.44 12.28 15.63
N GLU A 174 18.71 12.19 16.93
CA GLU A 174 17.87 11.44 17.87
C GLU A 174 16.54 12.14 18.14
N ALA A 175 16.55 13.47 18.31
CA ALA A 175 15.32 14.24 18.45
C ALA A 175 14.46 14.16 17.19
N PHE A 176 15.10 14.23 16.00
CA PHE A 176 14.40 14.00 14.74
C PHE A 176 13.80 12.59 14.68
N PHE A 177 14.61 11.56 14.96
CA PHE A 177 14.15 10.18 14.98
C PHE A 177 12.92 10.02 15.87
N ARG A 178 12.98 10.52 17.12
CA ARG A 178 11.89 10.40 18.09
C ARG A 178 10.60 11.04 17.57
N LYS A 179 10.69 12.26 17.03
CA LYS A 179 9.53 12.99 16.47
C LYS A 179 8.97 12.27 15.25
N GLN A 180 9.83 11.88 14.32
CA GLN A 180 9.44 11.29 13.03
C GLN A 180 8.88 9.88 13.20
N ALA A 181 9.48 9.05 14.04
CA ALA A 181 9.00 7.70 14.31
C ALA A 181 7.62 7.72 14.98
N ARG A 182 7.39 8.59 15.98
CA ARG A 182 6.05 8.77 16.59
C ARG A 182 5.01 9.18 15.55
N TYR A 183 5.34 10.18 14.71
CA TYR A 183 4.45 10.60 13.64
C TYR A 183 4.08 9.44 12.69
N MET A 184 5.05 8.65 12.25
CA MET A 184 4.83 7.52 11.36
C MET A 184 3.93 6.45 12.00
N LEU A 185 4.12 6.16 13.28
CA LEU A 185 3.30 5.20 14.03
C LEU A 185 1.86 5.70 14.22
N ASP A 186 1.68 6.98 14.57
CA ASP A 186 0.37 7.60 14.82
C ASP A 186 -0.42 7.86 13.52
N SER A 187 0.25 7.80 12.37
CA SER A 187 -0.37 8.03 11.06
C SER A 187 -1.06 6.80 10.47
N VAL A 188 -0.82 5.61 11.02
CA VAL A 188 -1.45 4.37 10.54
C VAL A 188 -2.87 4.25 11.08
N THR A 189 -3.86 4.24 10.17
CA THR A 189 -5.28 4.05 10.52
C THR A 189 -5.79 2.65 10.14
N GLU A 190 -6.92 2.25 10.71
CA GLU A 190 -7.60 1.00 10.33
C GLU A 190 -7.96 0.96 8.83
N ARG A 191 -8.24 2.11 8.21
CA ARG A 191 -8.48 2.21 6.75
C ARG A 191 -7.23 1.88 5.95
N ILE A 192 -6.07 2.40 6.34
CA ILE A 192 -4.78 2.06 5.72
C ILE A 192 -4.49 0.56 5.88
N LEU A 193 -4.70 0.02 7.08
CA LEU A 193 -4.50 -1.41 7.35
C LEU A 193 -5.43 -2.29 6.52
N ARG A 194 -6.71 -1.90 6.38
CA ARG A 194 -7.68 -2.61 5.55
C ARG A 194 -7.29 -2.56 4.08
N PHE A 195 -6.88 -1.40 3.57
CA PHE A 195 -6.38 -1.25 2.20
C PHE A 195 -5.22 -2.22 1.95
N ASN A 196 -4.23 -2.24 2.84
CA ASN A 196 -3.08 -3.14 2.73
C ASN A 196 -3.47 -4.62 2.76
N LYS A 197 -4.42 -5.01 3.60
CA LYS A 197 -4.95 -6.38 3.65
C LYS A 197 -5.61 -6.78 2.32
N LEU A 198 -6.39 -5.88 1.72
CA LEU A 198 -7.00 -6.13 0.41
C LEU A 198 -5.94 -6.21 -0.70
N CYS A 199 -4.92 -5.36 -0.66
CA CYS A 199 -3.80 -5.44 -1.61
C CYS A 199 -3.08 -6.79 -1.54
N LYS A 200 -2.89 -7.37 -0.34
CA LYS A 200 -2.34 -8.74 -0.19
C LYS A 200 -3.23 -9.82 -0.81
N ILE A 201 -4.55 -9.62 -0.86
CA ILE A 201 -5.46 -10.55 -1.56
C ILE A 201 -5.30 -10.39 -3.07
N VAL A 202 -5.30 -9.15 -3.57
CA VAL A 202 -5.16 -8.86 -5.01
C VAL A 202 -3.82 -9.34 -5.56
N ASN A 203 -2.71 -9.05 -4.88
CA ASN A 203 -1.41 -9.61 -5.17
C ASN A 203 -0.70 -10.03 -3.86
N PRO A 204 -0.51 -11.33 -3.63
CA PRO A 204 0.22 -11.84 -2.46
C PRO A 204 1.64 -11.29 -2.30
N GLU A 205 2.33 -10.91 -3.39
CA GLU A 205 3.66 -10.30 -3.30
C GLU A 205 3.65 -8.94 -2.58
N TRP A 206 2.49 -8.30 -2.43
CA TRP A 206 2.34 -7.09 -1.61
C TRP A 206 2.71 -7.32 -0.13
N SER A 207 2.73 -8.58 0.33
CA SER A 207 3.25 -8.95 1.65
C SER A 207 4.68 -8.46 1.87
N GLN A 208 5.51 -8.44 0.82
CA GLN A 208 6.89 -7.96 0.86
C GLN A 208 7.01 -6.49 1.27
N ILE A 209 5.95 -5.70 1.04
CA ILE A 209 5.87 -4.29 1.44
C ILE A 209 5.24 -4.19 2.83
N VAL A 210 4.05 -4.75 3.00
CA VAL A 210 3.26 -4.59 4.24
C VAL A 210 3.99 -5.19 5.44
N ASP A 211 4.54 -6.40 5.30
CA ASP A 211 5.15 -7.10 6.42
C ASP A 211 6.53 -6.48 6.75
N GLY A 212 7.24 -5.97 5.74
CA GLY A 212 8.48 -5.21 5.92
C GLY A 212 8.26 -3.86 6.62
N ILE A 213 7.23 -3.11 6.24
CA ILE A 213 6.83 -1.87 6.93
C ILE A 213 6.41 -2.17 8.37
N HIS A 214 5.66 -3.25 8.59
CA HIS A 214 5.27 -3.66 9.93
C HIS A 214 6.48 -3.98 10.82
N LEU A 215 7.48 -4.71 10.30
CA LEU A 215 8.75 -4.95 10.99
C LEU A 215 9.43 -3.64 11.41
N LEU A 216 9.49 -2.66 10.49
CA LEU A 216 10.09 -1.36 10.78
C LEU A 216 9.29 -0.60 11.85
N GLN A 217 7.96 -0.65 11.82
CA GLN A 217 7.11 -0.01 12.83
C GLN A 217 7.26 -0.63 14.21
N GLU A 218 7.30 -1.97 14.33
CA GLU A 218 7.58 -2.62 15.61
C GLU A 218 9.00 -2.28 16.11
N GLY A 219 9.97 -2.25 15.20
CA GLY A 219 11.34 -1.83 15.52
C GLY A 219 11.43 -0.37 15.99
N MET A 220 10.61 0.54 15.44
CA MET A 220 10.48 1.92 15.93
C MET A 220 9.95 1.97 17.36
N ARG A 221 8.92 1.18 17.68
CA ARG A 221 8.35 1.13 19.05
C ARG A 221 9.39 0.68 20.07
N VAL A 222 10.16 -0.36 19.73
CA VAL A 222 11.26 -0.84 20.58
C VAL A 222 12.29 0.26 20.81
N ARG A 223 12.74 0.94 19.74
CA ARG A 223 13.75 1.99 19.86
C ARG A 223 13.25 3.20 20.66
N LEU A 224 12.01 3.63 20.41
CA LEU A 224 11.40 4.75 21.14
C LEU A 224 11.33 4.45 22.64
N LYS A 225 10.96 3.23 23.02
CA LYS A 225 10.93 2.80 24.42
C LYS A 225 12.32 2.86 25.06
N GLN A 226 13.36 2.36 24.38
CA GLN A 226 14.74 2.43 24.87
C GLN A 226 15.19 3.89 25.09
N MET A 227 14.89 4.79 24.14
CA MET A 227 15.20 6.22 24.22
C MET A 227 14.40 7.01 25.27
N GLU A 228 13.41 6.39 25.93
CA GLU A 228 12.64 6.94 27.04
C GLU A 228 13.11 6.41 28.40
N GLU A 229 13.84 5.28 28.38
CA GLU A 229 14.43 4.63 29.56
C GLU A 229 15.88 5.11 29.84
N ASP A 230 16.53 5.72 28.84
CA ASP A 230 17.84 6.39 28.90
C ASP A 230 17.74 7.86 29.38
#